data_AF-A0AAW8L4N9-F1
#
_entry.id   AF-A0AAW8L4N9-F1
#
_cell.length_a   1.000
_cell.length_b   1.000
_cell.length_c   1.000
_cell.angle_alpha   90.00
_cell.angle_beta   90.00
_cell.angle_gamma   90.00
#
_symmetry.space_group_name_H-M   'P 1'
#
loop_
_entity.id
_entity.type
_entity.pdbx_description
1 polymer ?
#
loop_
_entity_poly.entity_id
_entity_poly.type
_entity_poly.pdbx_seq_one_letter_code
_entity_poly.pdbx_strand_id
1 'polypeptide(L)' 'TVAETYAASPNHNPPSLKSNAPHVYVVKRGDTLWDISGHFLSKPWRWPEIWANNQHVKNPHWIYPGDRLLLCSLDGR' A
#
# COMPACT_ATOMS: atom_id res chain seq x y z
N THR A 1 11.36 30.18 7.68
CA THR A 1 12.05 29.10 6.96
C THR A 1 12.15 27.89 7.86
N VAL A 2 11.34 26.85 7.62
CA VAL A 2 11.73 25.42 7.62
C VAL A 2 10.60 24.68 6.92
N ALA A 3 10.95 23.94 5.87
CA ALA A 3 10.01 23.07 5.17
C ALA A 3 9.64 21.91 6.11
N GLU A 4 8.35 21.76 6.40
CA GLU A 4 7.81 20.57 7.07
C GLU A 4 8.16 19.32 6.27
N THR A 5 9.16 18.60 6.77
CA THR A 5 9.56 17.28 6.30
C THR A 5 8.43 16.30 6.53
N TYR A 6 7.88 15.77 5.45
CA TYR A 6 6.86 14.72 5.36
C TYR A 6 7.38 13.36 5.89
N ALA A 7 7.82 13.29 7.16
CA ALA A 7 8.18 12.04 7.81
C ALA A 7 6.92 11.47 8.49
N ALA A 8 6.42 10.38 7.90
CA ALA A 8 5.28 9.59 8.34
C ALA A 8 5.19 9.44 9.87
N SER A 9 4.12 9.97 10.46
CA SER A 9 3.63 9.53 11.75
C SER A 9 3.40 8.01 11.70
N PRO A 10 3.80 7.22 12.72
CA PRO A 10 3.43 5.81 12.78
C PRO A 10 1.90 5.75 12.91
N ASN A 11 1.21 5.41 11.82
CA ASN A 11 -0.22 5.14 11.87
C ASN A 11 -0.40 3.84 12.69
N HIS A 12 -0.90 3.96 13.92
CA HIS A 12 -1.12 2.81 14.80
C HIS A 12 -2.30 1.90 14.39
N ASN A 13 -3.14 2.33 13.43
CA ASN A 13 -4.25 1.52 12.92
C ASN A 13 -3.92 0.96 11.53
N PRO A 14 -4.45 -0.21 11.12
CA PRO A 14 -4.24 -0.75 9.77
C PRO A 14 -4.84 0.13 8.66
N PRO A 15 -4.37 -0.01 7.40
CA PRO A 15 -4.94 0.68 6.24
C PRO A 15 -6.39 0.29 6.02
N SER A 16 -7.28 1.28 6.03
CA SER A 16 -8.70 1.07 5.77
C SER A 16 -8.95 0.89 4.28
N LEU A 17 -9.42 -0.30 3.89
CA LEU A 17 -9.82 -0.63 2.53
C LEU A 17 -11.21 -0.09 2.19
N LYS A 18 -11.43 0.22 0.91
CA LYS A 18 -12.78 0.50 0.38
C LYS A 18 -13.60 -0.80 0.37
N SER A 19 -14.91 -0.69 0.43
CA SER A 19 -15.82 -1.85 0.53
C SER A 19 -15.70 -2.88 -0.60
N ASN A 20 -15.22 -2.47 -1.77
CA ASN A 20 -15.03 -3.35 -2.94
C ASN A 20 -13.55 -3.70 -3.20
N ALA A 21 -12.66 -3.41 -2.26
CA ALA A 21 -11.24 -3.73 -2.42
C ALA A 21 -10.98 -5.21 -2.12
N PRO A 22 -10.18 -5.90 -2.97
CA PRO A 22 -9.78 -7.27 -2.68
C PRO A 22 -8.74 -7.30 -1.55
N HIS A 23 -8.65 -8.41 -0.83
CA HIS A 23 -7.56 -8.63 0.15
C HIS A 23 -6.20 -8.80 -0.53
N VAL A 24 -6.17 -9.41 -1.72
CA VAL A 24 -4.97 -9.62 -2.53
C VAL A 24 -5.23 -9.08 -3.93
N TYR A 25 -4.30 -8.28 -4.43
CA TYR A 25 -4.33 -7.74 -5.78
C TYR A 25 -3.21 -8.35 -6.63
N VAL A 26 -3.51 -8.65 -7.90
CA VAL A 26 -2.51 -9.10 -8.87
C VAL A 26 -2.10 -7.91 -9.71
N VAL A 27 -0.82 -7.52 -9.60
CA VAL A 27 -0.24 -6.37 -10.29
C VAL A 27 -0.36 -6.53 -11.80
N LYS A 28 -0.74 -5.45 -12.47
CA LYS A 28 -0.85 -5.36 -13.94
C LYS A 28 0.24 -4.47 -14.50
N ARG A 29 0.47 -4.57 -15.81
CA ARG A 29 1.48 -3.75 -16.50
C ARG A 29 1.14 -2.27 -16.38
N GLY A 30 2.06 -1.51 -15.80
CA GLY A 30 1.92 -0.07 -15.57
C GLY A 30 1.41 0.32 -14.18
N ASP A 31 1.07 -0.65 -13.33
CA ASP A 31 0.63 -0.36 -11.97
C ASP A 31 1.78 0.16 -11.11
N THR A 32 1.45 1.08 -10.21
CA THR A 32 2.33 1.53 -9.12
C THR A 32 1.66 1.26 -7.78
N LEU A 33 2.43 1.18 -6.69
CA LEU A 33 1.86 1.11 -5.35
C LEU A 33 0.95 2.32 -5.04
N TRP A 34 1.28 3.48 -5.60
CA TRP A 34 0.47 4.68 -5.47
C TRP A 34 -0.90 4.52 -6.14
N ASP A 35 -0.93 4.08 -7.40
CA ASP A 35 -2.18 3.94 -8.17
C ASP A 35 -3.06 2.85 -7.57
N ILE A 36 -2.48 1.69 -7.23
CA ILE A 36 -3.17 0.59 -6.53
C ILE A 36 -3.79 1.12 -5.23
N SER A 37 -3.06 1.93 -4.48
CA SER A 37 -3.58 2.53 -3.25
C SER A 37 -4.70 3.53 -3.51
N GLY A 38 -4.61 4.32 -4.58
CA GLY A 38 -5.69 5.19 -5.05
C GLY A 38 -6.99 4.44 -5.32
N HIS A 39 -6.87 3.25 -5.91
CA HIS A 39 -8.02 2.41 -6.23
C HIS A 39 -8.66 1.79 -4.98
N PHE A 40 -7.85 1.22 -4.09
CA PHE A 40 -8.35 0.28 -3.07
C PHE A 40 -8.34 0.81 -1.64
N LEU A 41 -7.49 1.77 -1.30
CA LEU A 41 -7.41 2.33 0.04
C LEU A 41 -8.30 3.56 0.17
N SER A 42 -8.87 3.77 1.36
CA SER A 42 -9.55 5.03 1.69
C SER A 42 -8.60 6.21 1.72
N LYS A 43 -7.31 5.95 2.01
CA LYS A 43 -6.22 6.93 2.11
C LYS A 43 -5.05 6.48 1.23
N PRO A 44 -4.94 6.98 -0.02
CA PRO A 44 -3.95 6.50 -0.99
C PRO A 44 -2.48 6.67 -0.57
N TRP A 45 -2.18 7.70 0.23
CA TRP A 45 -0.85 7.96 0.77
C TRP A 45 -0.35 6.91 1.76
N ARG A 46 -1.19 5.94 2.15
CA ARG A 46 -0.83 4.81 3.02
C ARG A 46 -0.25 3.62 2.24
N TRP A 47 0.07 3.80 0.96
CA TRP A 47 0.79 2.79 0.16
C TRP A 47 2.06 2.21 0.82
N PRO A 48 2.83 2.91 1.70
CA PRO A 48 3.98 2.29 2.37
C PRO A 48 3.59 1.13 3.28
N GLU A 49 2.34 1.08 3.75
CA GLU A 49 1.84 -0.01 4.60
C GLU A 49 1.55 -1.26 3.77
N ILE A 50 1.06 -1.09 2.53
CA ILE A 50 0.98 -2.19 1.56
C ILE A 50 2.39 -2.74 1.34
N TRP A 51 3.37 -1.88 1.11
CA TRP A 51 4.75 -2.33 0.94
C TRP A 51 5.29 -3.06 2.18
N ALA A 52 5.05 -2.55 3.38
CA ALA A 52 5.48 -3.17 4.64
C ALA A 52 4.90 -4.58 4.84
N ASN A 53 3.65 -4.81 4.44
CA ASN A 53 3.02 -6.14 4.47
C ASN A 53 3.60 -7.11 3.42
N ASN A 54 4.20 -6.59 2.34
CA ASN A 54 4.71 -7.37 1.22
C ASN A 54 6.24 -7.42 1.24
N GLN A 55 6.82 -7.96 2.31
CA GLN A 55 8.28 -8.02 2.54
C GLN A 55 9.10 -8.76 1.46
N HIS A 56 8.44 -9.50 0.57
CA HIS A 56 9.05 -10.10 -0.61
C HIS A 56 9.44 -9.04 -1.66
N VAL A 57 8.70 -7.93 -1.72
CA VAL A 57 9.01 -6.76 -2.55
C VAL A 57 10.12 -5.95 -1.88
N LYS A 58 11.37 -6.20 -2.27
CA LYS A 58 12.55 -5.57 -1.64
C LYS A 58 12.66 -4.06 -1.91
N ASN A 59 12.08 -3.61 -3.01
CA ASN A 59 12.03 -2.21 -3.38
C ASN A 59 10.58 -1.89 -3.78
N PRO A 60 9.96 -0.84 -3.22
CA PRO A 60 8.56 -0.51 -3.52
C PRO A 60 8.31 -0.19 -5.00
N HIS A 61 9.35 0.16 -5.76
CA HIS A 61 9.27 0.40 -7.20
C HIS A 61 9.41 -0.87 -8.04
N TRP A 62 9.73 -2.01 -7.44
CA TRP A 62 9.90 -3.30 -8.11
C TRP A 62 8.69 -4.19 -7.91
N ILE A 63 7.53 -3.69 -8.33
CA ILE A 63 6.34 -4.50 -8.51
C ILE A 63 6.20 -4.81 -10.00
N TYR A 64 5.95 -6.07 -10.34
CA TYR A 64 5.89 -6.55 -11.71
C TYR A 64 4.54 -7.18 -12.02
N PRO A 65 4.12 -7.21 -13.29
CA PRO A 65 2.89 -7.89 -13.69
C PRO A 65 2.89 -9.35 -13.23
N GLY A 66 1.84 -9.73 -12.50
CA GLY A 66 1.70 -11.06 -11.89
C GLY A 66 2.07 -11.12 -10.40
N ASP A 67 2.71 -10.09 -9.84
CA ASP A 67 2.98 -10.03 -8.41
C ASP A 67 1.68 -9.97 -7.60
N ARG A 68 1.67 -10.65 -6.46
CA ARG A 68 0.51 -10.72 -5.55
C ARG A 68 0.76 -9.82 -4.35
N LEU A 69 0.06 -8.69 -4.31
CA LEU A 69 0.14 -7.73 -3.21
C LEU A 69 -1.00 -7.94 -2.22
N LEU A 70 -0.65 -8.14 -0.96
CA LEU A 70 -1.58 -8.11 0.16
C LEU A 70 -1.96 -6.64 0.46
N LEU A 71 -3.23 -6.29 0.28
CA LEU A 71 -3.72 -4.91 0.49
C LEU A 71 -4.22 -4.66 1.92
N CYS A 72 -4.59 -5.71 2.65
CA CYS A 72 -5.06 -5.64 4.04
C CYS A 72 -4.04 -6.27 4.97
N SER A 73 -3.64 -5.60 6.06
CA SER A 73 -2.92 -6.26 7.15
C SER A 73 -3.87 -7.23 7.86
N LEU A 74 -3.46 -8.49 8.03
CA LEU A 74 -4.20 -9.47 8.84
C LEU A 74 -4.28 -9.08 10.33
N ASP A 75 -3.47 -8.13 10.78
CA ASP A 75 -3.40 -7.64 12.16
C ASP A 75 -4.45 -6.55 12.47
N GLY A 76 -5.73 -6.91 12.35
CA GLY A 76 -6.83 -6.19 12.97
C GLY A 76 -7.02 -6.56 14.44
N ARG A 77 -5.94 -6.81 15.20
CA ARG A 77 -6.01 -7.18 16.62
C ARG A 77 -5.03 -6.39 17.48
#